data_AF-V7I9F0-F1
#
_entry.id   AF-V7I9F0-F1
#
_cell.length_a   1.000
_cell.length_b   1.000
_cell.length_c   1.000
_cell.angle_alpha   90.00
_cell.angle_beta   90.00
_cell.angle_gamma   90.00
#
_symmetry.space_group_name_H-M   'P 1'
#
loop_
_entity.id
_entity.type
_entity.pdbx_description
1 polymer ?
#
loop_
_entity_poly.entity_id
_entity_poly.type
_entity_poly.pdbx_seq_one_letter_code
_entity_poly.pdbx_strand_id
1 'polypeptide(L)'
;MNRLAMILALLPLAATAQPTAQQCQQINRDSIEVMTYLFACTDNDTFALSQAAEQQADKLMQLSKPCFNRDQEAWWQENGAQVEAERARYDTGADADTSAVCRQRRTHIQRILRRYR
;
A
#
# COMPACT_ATOMS: atom_id res chain seq x y z
N MET A 1 -32.31 -15.78 50.28
CA MET A 1 -31.15 -16.16 49.47
C MET A 1 -31.51 -15.92 48.01
N ASN A 2 -30.86 -14.96 47.36
CA ASN A 2 -30.52 -14.93 45.92
C ASN A 2 -29.87 -13.57 45.64
N ARG A 3 -28.56 -13.53 45.90
CA ARG A 3 -27.65 -12.47 45.45
C ARG A 3 -26.91 -13.03 44.23
N LEU A 4 -26.68 -12.15 43.24
CA LEU A 4 -25.69 -12.26 42.17
C LEU A 4 -26.11 -13.20 41.01
N ALA A 5 -25.84 -12.94 39.74
CA ALA A 5 -24.94 -11.98 39.14
C ALA A 5 -25.52 -11.52 37.79
N MET A 6 -25.50 -10.21 37.62
CA MET A 6 -25.59 -9.53 36.34
C MET A 6 -24.35 -9.97 35.52
N ILE A 7 -24.51 -10.96 34.62
CA ILE A 7 -23.46 -11.33 33.69
C ILE A 7 -23.44 -10.26 32.61
N LEU A 8 -22.70 -9.17 32.88
CA LEU A 8 -22.17 -8.32 31.82
C LEU A 8 -21.28 -9.22 30.96
N ALA A 9 -21.76 -9.57 29.78
CA ALA A 9 -20.94 -10.12 28.72
C ALA A 9 -19.88 -9.08 28.37
N LEU A 10 -18.72 -9.19 29.01
CA LEU A 10 -17.47 -8.58 28.58
C LEU A 10 -17.10 -9.21 27.24
N LEU A 11 -17.73 -8.73 26.17
CA LEU A 11 -17.20 -8.85 24.82
C LEU A 11 -15.80 -8.23 24.88
N PRO A 12 -14.72 -8.98 24.59
CA PRO A 12 -13.42 -8.35 24.44
C PRO A 12 -13.57 -7.40 23.26
N LEU A 13 -13.54 -6.10 23.55
CA LEU A 13 -13.24 -5.07 22.57
C LEU A 13 -11.99 -5.58 21.86
N ALA A 14 -12.14 -5.98 20.59
CA ALA A 14 -11.01 -6.27 19.73
C ALA A 14 -10.25 -4.96 19.61
N ALA A 15 -9.30 -4.73 20.52
CA ALA A 15 -8.33 -3.68 20.39
C ALA A 15 -7.70 -3.92 19.03
N THR A 16 -7.93 -3.01 18.08
CA THR A 16 -7.25 -3.03 16.80
C THR A 16 -5.77 -2.95 17.12
N ALA A 17 -5.09 -4.09 17.11
CA ALA A 17 -3.68 -4.14 17.44
C ALA A 17 -2.97 -3.17 16.49
N GLN A 18 -2.24 -2.20 17.07
CA GLN A 18 -1.47 -1.28 16.27
C GLN A 18 -0.50 -2.08 15.39
N PRO A 19 -0.31 -1.69 14.12
CA PRO A 19 0.63 -2.41 13.27
C PRO A 19 2.03 -2.37 13.89
N THR A 20 2.76 -3.47 13.78
CA THR A 20 4.16 -3.51 14.22
C THR A 20 5.02 -2.61 13.34
N ALA A 21 6.17 -2.16 13.86
CA ALA A 21 7.11 -1.36 13.06
C ALA A 21 7.50 -2.04 11.74
N GLN A 22 7.61 -3.37 11.73
CA GLN A 22 7.89 -4.15 10.53
C GLN A 22 6.71 -4.14 9.54
N GLN A 23 5.46 -4.24 10.03
CA GLN A 23 4.27 -4.11 9.20
C GLN A 23 4.18 -2.70 8.58
N CYS A 24 4.51 -1.67 9.35
CA CYS A 24 4.55 -0.29 8.87
C CYS A 24 5.59 -0.09 7.77
N GLN A 25 6.80 -0.63 7.92
CA GLN A 25 7.82 -0.59 6.86
C GLN A 25 7.36 -1.31 5.59
N GLN A 26 6.68 -2.45 5.73
CA GLN A 26 6.17 -3.19 4.58
C GLN A 26 5.06 -2.43 3.85
N ILE A 27 4.09 -1.89 4.59
CA ILE A 27 3.01 -1.07 4.04
C ILE A 27 3.59 0.15 3.33
N ASN A 28 4.59 0.81 3.92
CA ASN A 28 5.26 1.95 3.31
C ASN A 28 5.86 1.62 1.95
N ARG A 29 6.65 0.54 1.91
CA ARG A 29 7.29 0.08 0.67
C ARG A 29 6.25 -0.28 -0.38
N ASP A 30 5.23 -1.03 0.01
CA ASP A 30 4.18 -1.48 -0.91
C ASP A 30 3.36 -0.31 -1.46
N SER A 31 3.07 0.70 -0.63
CA SER A 31 2.42 1.95 -1.06
C SER A 31 3.24 2.65 -2.14
N ILE A 32 4.55 2.84 -1.90
CA ILE A 32 5.45 3.48 -2.86
C ILE A 32 5.45 2.70 -4.18
N GLU A 33 5.67 1.39 -4.13
CA GLU A 33 5.79 0.56 -5.33
C GLU A 33 4.48 0.50 -6.15
N VAL A 34 3.31 0.41 -5.51
CA VAL A 34 2.01 0.41 -6.19
C VAL A 34 1.72 1.77 -6.82
N MET A 35 1.99 2.86 -6.10
CA MET A 35 1.73 4.21 -6.60
C MET A 35 2.66 4.60 -7.75
N THR A 36 3.95 4.27 -7.64
CA THR A 36 4.89 4.50 -8.75
C THR A 36 4.52 3.65 -9.97
N TYR A 37 4.07 2.41 -9.77
CA TYR A 37 3.59 1.59 -10.88
C TYR A 37 2.37 2.20 -11.57
N LEU A 38 1.37 2.67 -10.81
CA LEU A 38 0.22 3.38 -11.37
C LEU A 38 0.67 4.58 -12.21
N PHE A 39 1.55 5.42 -11.66
CA PHE A 39 2.03 6.60 -12.38
C PHE A 39 2.78 6.25 -13.68
N ALA A 40 3.61 5.20 -13.66
CA ALA A 40 4.45 4.84 -14.82
C ALA A 40 3.72 3.98 -15.87
N CYS A 41 2.69 3.22 -15.47
CA CYS A 41 2.16 2.12 -16.27
C CYS A 41 0.67 2.23 -16.61
N THR A 42 -0.06 3.24 -16.14
CA THR A 42 -1.51 3.36 -16.39
C THR A 42 -1.85 3.39 -17.88
N ASP A 43 -1.02 4.05 -18.71
CA ASP A 43 -1.23 4.12 -20.17
C ASP A 43 -0.66 2.92 -20.95
N ASN A 44 0.14 2.07 -20.29
CA ASN A 44 0.97 1.04 -20.94
C ASN A 44 0.63 -0.40 -20.50
N ASP A 45 -0.28 -0.58 -19.56
CA ASP A 45 -0.67 -1.89 -19.00
C ASP A 45 -2.13 -2.26 -19.31
N THR A 46 -2.51 -3.51 -19.03
CA THR A 46 -3.90 -3.96 -19.20
C THR A 46 -4.80 -3.26 -18.18
N PHE A 47 -5.85 -2.60 -18.66
CA PHE A 47 -6.84 -1.82 -17.88
C PHE A 47 -7.26 -2.46 -16.52
N ALA A 48 -7.37 -3.80 -16.47
CA ALA A 48 -7.78 -4.52 -15.26
C ALA A 48 -6.77 -4.45 -14.09
N LEU A 49 -5.46 -4.34 -14.36
CA LEU A 49 -4.47 -4.25 -13.29
C LEU A 49 -4.35 -2.83 -12.73
N SER A 50 -4.46 -1.81 -13.59
CA SER A 50 -4.49 -0.41 -13.17
C SER A 50 -5.66 -0.16 -12.21
N GLN A 51 -6.86 -0.63 -12.54
CA GLN A 51 -8.03 -0.49 -11.66
C GLN A 51 -7.86 -1.23 -10.31
N ALA A 52 -7.28 -2.43 -10.32
CA ALA A 52 -7.01 -3.16 -9.08
C ALA A 52 -5.92 -2.47 -8.23
N ALA A 53 -4.93 -1.85 -8.88
CA ALA A 53 -3.89 -1.09 -8.20
C ALA A 53 -4.44 0.22 -7.61
N GLU A 54 -5.32 0.93 -8.30
CA GLU A 54 -6.00 2.13 -7.77
C GLU A 54 -6.80 1.80 -6.50
N GLN A 55 -7.67 0.78 -6.56
CA GLN A 55 -8.48 0.36 -5.40
C GLN A 55 -7.63 -0.03 -4.18
N GLN A 56 -6.47 -0.63 -4.42
CA GLN A 56 -5.57 -1.07 -3.35
C GLN A 56 -4.65 0.04 -2.87
N ALA A 57 -4.33 1.04 -3.69
CA ALA A 57 -3.57 2.21 -3.28
C ALA A 57 -4.29 2.97 -2.15
N ASP A 58 -5.60 3.18 -2.29
CA ASP A 58 -6.41 3.79 -1.24
C ASP A 58 -6.40 2.96 0.06
N LYS A 59 -6.50 1.63 -0.05
CA LYS A 59 -6.44 0.73 1.10
C LYS A 59 -5.07 0.78 1.78
N LEU A 60 -3.99 0.76 1.00
CA LEU A 60 -2.61 0.90 1.48
C LEU A 60 -2.41 2.23 2.21
N MET A 61 -2.96 3.32 1.69
CA MET A 61 -2.95 4.63 2.35
C MET A 61 -3.75 4.64 3.65
N GLN A 62 -4.87 3.91 3.72
CA GLN A 62 -5.62 3.77 4.99
C GLN A 62 -4.85 2.93 6.02
N LEU A 63 -4.21 1.85 5.59
CA LEU A 63 -3.40 0.98 6.45
C LEU A 63 -2.10 1.64 6.91
N SER A 64 -1.62 2.65 6.20
CA SER A 64 -0.45 3.43 6.60
C SER A 64 -0.78 4.49 7.66
N LYS A 65 -2.04 4.93 7.80
CA LYS A 65 -2.43 5.95 8.79
C LYS A 65 -2.04 5.62 10.24
N PRO A 66 -2.29 4.42 10.78
CA PRO A 66 -1.88 4.07 12.14
C PRO A 66 -0.35 3.99 12.31
N CYS A 67 0.39 3.83 11.20
CA CYS A 67 1.84 3.70 11.19
C CYS A 67 2.56 5.04 11.23
N PHE A 68 2.04 6.04 10.53
CA PHE A 68 2.73 7.32 10.37
C PHE A 68 2.04 8.46 11.11
N ASN A 69 0.73 8.33 11.44
CA ASN A 69 -0.07 9.40 12.03
C ASN A 69 0.13 10.75 11.30
N ARG A 70 0.29 10.66 9.97
CA ARG A 70 0.52 11.79 9.06
C ARG A 70 -0.57 11.82 8.01
N ASP A 71 -0.81 13.01 7.49
CA ASP A 71 -1.51 13.15 6.21
C ASP A 71 -0.63 12.67 5.05
N GLN A 72 -1.27 12.54 3.88
CA GLN A 72 -0.63 12.02 2.68
C GLN A 72 0.52 12.91 2.20
N GLU A 73 0.40 14.22 2.33
CA GLU A 73 1.40 15.17 1.85
C GLU A 73 2.70 15.08 2.68
N ALA A 74 2.60 15.04 4.01
CA ALA A 74 3.74 14.85 4.89
C ALA A 74 4.42 13.49 4.66
N TRP A 75 3.63 12.44 4.41
CA TRP A 75 4.17 11.12 4.07
C TRP A 75 4.98 11.15 2.76
N TRP A 76 4.50 11.84 1.73
CA TRP A 76 5.23 12.00 0.46
C TRP A 76 6.55 12.71 0.65
N GLN A 77 6.58 13.80 1.43
CA GLN A 77 7.81 14.55 1.66
C GLN A 77 8.87 13.70 2.37
N GLU A 78 8.48 12.93 3.38
CA GLU A 78 9.40 12.05 4.11
C GLU A 78 9.90 10.86 3.24
N ASN A 79 9.07 10.38 2.31
CA ASN A 79 9.40 9.24 1.46
C ASN A 79 9.91 9.61 0.07
N GLY A 80 10.05 10.90 -0.25
CA GLY A 80 10.37 11.39 -1.59
C GLY A 80 11.60 10.73 -2.21
N ALA A 81 12.67 10.52 -1.44
CA ALA A 81 13.87 9.84 -1.92
C ALA A 81 13.62 8.37 -2.31
N GLN A 82 12.78 7.64 -1.58
CA GLN A 82 12.41 6.26 -1.92
C GLN A 82 11.49 6.21 -3.13
N VAL A 83 10.59 7.19 -3.25
CA VAL A 83 9.68 7.35 -4.38
C VAL A 83 10.46 7.61 -5.66
N GLU A 84 11.43 8.52 -5.63
CA GLU A 84 12.30 8.79 -6.78
C GLU A 84 13.19 7.60 -7.12
N ALA A 85 13.72 6.89 -6.11
CA ALA A 85 14.48 5.67 -6.33
C ALA A 85 13.64 4.55 -6.98
N GLU A 86 12.36 4.44 -6.60
CA GLU A 86 11.43 3.50 -7.21
C GLU A 86 11.03 3.93 -8.62
N ARG A 87 10.82 5.23 -8.84
CA ARG A 87 10.53 5.82 -10.15
C ARG A 87 11.65 5.60 -11.15
N ALA A 88 12.91 5.75 -10.72
CA ALA A 88 14.09 5.52 -11.56
C ALA A 88 14.16 4.08 -12.12
N ARG A 89 13.44 3.13 -11.53
CA ARG A 89 13.35 1.76 -12.07
C ARG A 89 12.45 1.65 -13.29
N TYR A 90 11.59 2.65 -13.53
CA TYR A 90 10.72 2.77 -14.70
C TYR A 90 11.27 3.75 -15.73
N ASP A 91 12.18 4.64 -15.33
CA ASP A 91 12.87 5.55 -16.23
C ASP A 91 14.07 4.85 -16.86
N THR A 92 13.85 4.29 -18.05
CA THR A 92 14.88 3.58 -18.81
C THR A 92 15.58 4.46 -19.86
N GLY A 93 15.35 5.77 -19.85
CA GLY A 93 15.86 6.72 -20.85
C GLY A 93 15.02 6.78 -22.13
N ALA A 94 15.40 7.68 -23.05
CA ALA A 94 14.59 8.09 -24.21
C ALA A 94 14.27 6.99 -25.24
N ASP A 95 15.06 5.91 -25.27
CA ASP A 95 14.96 4.85 -26.30
C ASP A 95 14.37 3.52 -25.78
N ALA A 96 13.97 3.46 -24.51
CA ALA A 96 13.57 2.20 -23.88
C ALA A 96 12.06 2.13 -23.61
N ASP A 97 11.46 0.98 -23.94
CA ASP A 97 10.03 0.73 -23.83
C ASP A 97 9.59 0.63 -22.36
N THR A 98 9.09 1.73 -21.79
CA THR A 98 8.44 1.78 -20.47
C THR A 98 7.40 0.66 -20.32
N SER A 99 6.70 0.30 -21.39
CA SER A 99 5.72 -0.80 -21.39
C SER A 99 6.38 -2.15 -21.13
N ALA A 100 7.62 -2.39 -21.57
CA ALA A 100 8.36 -3.61 -21.28
C ALA A 100 8.70 -3.72 -19.79
N VAL A 101 9.10 -2.60 -19.16
CA VAL A 101 9.32 -2.55 -17.71
C VAL A 101 8.00 -2.78 -16.96
N CYS A 102 6.92 -2.14 -17.38
CA CYS A 102 5.59 -2.34 -16.80
C CYS A 102 5.16 -3.82 -16.86
N ARG A 103 5.36 -4.50 -18.01
CA ARG A 103 5.10 -5.93 -18.18
C ARG A 103 5.98 -6.79 -17.25
N GLN A 104 7.27 -6.48 -17.14
CA GLN A 104 8.19 -7.21 -16.26
C GLN A 104 7.77 -7.11 -14.79
N ARG A 105 7.31 -5.93 -14.36
CA ARG A 105 6.96 -5.65 -12.96
C ARG A 105 5.54 -6.06 -12.60
N ARG A 106 4.69 -6.34 -13.59
CA ARG A 106 3.29 -6.76 -13.41
C ARG A 106 3.10 -7.84 -12.34
N THR A 107 3.85 -8.94 -12.42
CA THR A 107 3.75 -10.08 -11.49
C THR A 107 4.15 -9.70 -10.07
N HIS A 108 5.06 -8.73 -9.91
CA HIS A 108 5.46 -8.23 -8.60
C HIS A 108 4.36 -7.38 -7.97
N ILE A 109 3.80 -6.43 -8.72
CA ILE A 109 2.68 -5.61 -8.26
C ILE A 109 1.47 -6.48 -7.92
N GLN A 110 1.12 -7.46 -8.75
CA GLN A 110 0.04 -8.40 -8.43
C GLN A 110 0.25 -9.13 -7.10
N ARG A 111 1.49 -9.48 -6.74
CA ARG A 111 1.79 -10.09 -5.44
C ARG A 111 1.57 -9.12 -4.28
N ILE A 112 1.95 -7.85 -4.46
CA ILE A 112 1.66 -6.80 -3.48
C ILE A 112 0.15 -6.66 -3.30
N LEU A 113 -0.61 -6.48 -4.38
CA LEU A 113 -2.07 -6.30 -4.32
C LEU A 113 -2.78 -7.47 -3.61
N ARG A 114 -2.33 -8.71 -3.83
CA ARG A 114 -2.89 -9.90 -3.16
C ARG A 114 -2.67 -9.92 -1.65
N ARG A 115 -1.61 -9.26 -1.14
CA ARG A 115 -1.34 -9.15 0.30
C ARG A 115 -2.42 -8.36 1.04
N TYR A 116 -3.12 -7.48 0.31
CA TYR A 116 -4.11 -6.55 0.84
C TYR A 116 -5.53 -6.84 0.33
N ARG A 117 -5.81 -8.05 -0.15
CA ARG A 117 -7.19 -8.50 -0.41
C ARG A 117 -7.86 -8.91 0.90
#